data_AF-A0A2E5MQM7-F1
#
_entry.id   AF-A0A2E5MQM7-F1
#
_cell.length_a   1.000
_cell.length_b   1.000
_cell.length_c   1.000
_cell.angle_alpha   90.00
_cell.angle_beta   90.00
_cell.angle_gamma   90.00
#
_symmetry.space_group_name_H-M   'P 1'
#
loop_
_entity.id
_entity.type
_entity.pdbx_description
1 polymer ?
#
loop_
_entity_poly.entity_id
_entity_poly.type
_entity_poly.pdbx_seq_one_letter_code
_entity_poly.pdbx_strand_id
1 'polypeptide(L)'
;MISPFIAAFTGTAVEFFETAVIAYAIVRAGYPREALAAVVIGHVLVAVLAITLLPLNQMLPVFWLRVLAAFLLTAMGLHWTQKSIRRLIANKRPRWAEDPLGKLKVSPTVEAAVQAFSPFVFLVMAKSSVVEAAEIVVVVLPIGAATAAWNQVLWGVAAGISAVTAAALVLHGRMKSVPEVKLKLAIGLVLLALGLSWCVEIYQDYPGQLEG
;
A
#
# COMPACT_ATOMS: atom_id res chain seq x y z
N MET A 1 -15.44 17.73 -6.44
CA MET A 1 -14.12 17.40 -5.85
C MET A 1 -14.30 16.23 -4.91
N ILE A 2 -13.53 15.15 -5.06
CA ILE A 2 -13.56 14.04 -4.08
C ILE A 2 -12.95 14.57 -2.78
N SER A 3 -13.60 14.30 -1.64
CA SER A 3 -13.08 14.72 -0.34
C SER A 3 -11.70 14.08 -0.07
N PRO A 4 -10.72 14.81 0.51
CA PRO A 4 -9.44 14.27 0.95
C PRO A 4 -9.58 12.99 1.81
N PHE A 5 -10.64 12.93 2.63
CA PHE A 5 -11.01 11.75 3.40
C PHE A 5 -11.26 10.54 2.50
N ILE A 6 -12.12 10.68 1.48
CA ILE A 6 -12.49 9.58 0.57
C ILE A 6 -11.25 9.10 -0.20
N ALA A 7 -10.44 10.03 -0.71
CA ALA A 7 -9.23 9.67 -1.45
C ALA A 7 -8.24 8.88 -0.57
N ALA A 8 -7.97 9.36 0.65
CA ALA A 8 -7.10 8.68 1.61
C ALA A 8 -7.67 7.34 2.07
N PHE A 9 -8.98 7.27 2.33
CA PHE A 9 -9.70 6.04 2.68
C PHE A 9 -9.56 4.99 1.58
N THR A 10 -9.88 5.34 0.33
CA THR A 10 -9.84 4.37 -0.78
C THR A 10 -8.42 3.90 -1.09
N GLY A 11 -7.44 4.82 -1.05
CA GLY A 11 -6.03 4.47 -1.26
C GLY A 11 -5.52 3.54 -0.17
N THR A 12 -5.77 3.90 1.10
CA THR A 12 -5.37 3.08 2.25
C THR A 12 -6.08 1.73 2.24
N ALA A 13 -7.36 1.67 1.90
CA ALA A 13 -8.12 0.43 1.88
C ALA A 13 -7.54 -0.59 0.87
N VAL A 14 -7.04 -0.14 -0.28
CA VAL A 14 -6.46 -1.05 -1.27
C VAL A 14 -5.09 -1.58 -0.86
N GLU A 15 -4.23 -0.74 -0.27
CA GLU A 15 -2.90 -1.18 0.15
C GLU A 15 -2.94 -2.00 1.43
N PHE A 16 -3.76 -1.58 2.37
CA PHE A 16 -3.94 -2.35 3.60
C PHE A 16 -4.64 -3.69 3.33
N PHE A 17 -5.40 -3.83 2.23
CA PHE A 17 -6.01 -5.11 1.86
C PHE A 17 -4.97 -6.18 1.57
N GLU A 18 -3.91 -5.91 0.80
CA GLU A 18 -2.85 -6.91 0.58
C GLU A 18 -2.17 -7.32 1.90
N THR A 19 -1.87 -6.34 2.77
CA THR A 19 -1.34 -6.61 4.12
C THR A 19 -2.27 -7.54 4.91
N ALA A 20 -3.55 -7.18 5.01
CA ALA A 20 -4.54 -7.89 5.81
C ALA A 20 -4.70 -9.33 5.32
N VAL A 21 -4.66 -9.55 4.01
CA VAL A 21 -4.88 -10.86 3.44
C VAL A 21 -3.65 -11.78 3.56
N ILE A 22 -2.44 -11.26 3.38
CA ILE A 22 -1.21 -12.01 3.65
C ILE A 22 -1.15 -12.38 5.14
N ALA A 23 -1.43 -11.43 6.03
CA ALA A 23 -1.49 -11.67 7.47
C ALA A 23 -2.53 -12.75 7.81
N TYR A 24 -3.74 -12.66 7.25
CA TYR A 24 -4.79 -13.67 7.44
C TYR A 24 -4.31 -15.06 7.03
N ALA A 25 -3.62 -15.20 5.91
CA ALA A 25 -3.15 -16.49 5.48
C ALA A 25 -2.04 -17.08 6.37
N ILE A 26 -1.14 -16.23 6.90
CA ILE A 26 -0.12 -16.63 7.87
C ILE A 26 -0.77 -17.01 9.22
N VAL A 27 -1.80 -16.28 9.66
CA VAL A 27 -2.62 -16.65 10.83
C VAL A 27 -3.24 -18.04 10.63
N ARG A 28 -3.83 -18.30 9.45
CA ARG A 28 -4.42 -19.60 9.11
C ARG A 28 -3.39 -20.72 8.97
N ALA A 29 -2.13 -20.38 8.75
CA ALA A 29 -1.01 -21.32 8.74
C ALA A 29 -0.50 -21.69 10.14
N GLY A 30 -1.05 -21.09 11.20
CA GLY A 30 -0.65 -21.36 12.59
C GLY A 30 0.35 -20.35 13.18
N TYR A 31 0.62 -19.22 12.51
CA TYR A 31 1.57 -18.20 12.97
C TYR A 31 0.91 -16.84 13.27
N PRO A 32 -0.09 -16.77 14.19
CA PRO A 32 -0.81 -15.52 14.45
C PRO A 32 0.06 -14.45 15.12
N ARG A 33 1.02 -14.85 15.96
CA ARG A 33 1.87 -13.90 16.71
C ARG A 33 2.83 -13.18 15.77
N GLU A 34 3.45 -13.91 14.86
CA GLU A 34 4.35 -13.41 13.82
C GLU A 34 3.59 -12.49 12.86
N ALA A 35 2.42 -12.92 12.40
CA ALA A 35 1.59 -12.12 11.49
C ALA A 35 1.20 -10.77 12.11
N LEU A 36 0.61 -10.80 13.31
CA LEU A 36 0.14 -9.59 13.98
C LEU A 36 1.30 -8.67 14.37
N ALA A 37 2.37 -9.22 14.94
CA ALA A 37 3.55 -8.43 15.29
C ALA A 37 4.18 -7.79 14.05
N ALA A 38 4.29 -8.53 12.94
CA ALA A 38 4.86 -8.02 11.70
C ALA A 38 4.03 -6.90 11.06
N VAL A 39 2.69 -7.02 11.07
CA VAL A 39 1.79 -5.95 10.58
C VAL A 39 1.96 -4.69 11.40
N VAL A 40 1.89 -4.81 12.73
CA VAL A 40 2.00 -3.65 13.63
C VAL A 40 3.37 -3.00 13.52
N ILE A 41 4.45 -3.78 13.64
CA ILE A 41 5.82 -3.26 13.57
C ILE A 41 6.11 -2.64 12.21
N GLY A 42 5.70 -3.29 11.11
CA GLY A 42 5.92 -2.77 9.76
C GLY A 42 5.22 -1.43 9.52
N HIS A 43 3.94 -1.31 9.92
CA HIS A 43 3.18 -0.07 9.77
C HIS A 43 3.69 1.04 10.69
N VAL A 44 4.00 0.72 11.95
CA VAL A 44 4.55 1.69 12.90
C VAL A 44 5.91 2.19 12.42
N LEU A 45 6.79 1.30 11.96
CA LEU A 45 8.10 1.68 11.43
C LEU A 45 7.97 2.67 10.27
N VAL A 46 7.11 2.38 9.30
CA VAL A 46 6.89 3.26 8.15
C VAL A 46 6.21 4.57 8.57
N ALA A 47 5.25 4.54 9.50
CA ALA A 47 4.61 5.74 10.01
C ALA A 47 5.60 6.65 10.74
N VAL A 48 6.45 6.09 11.61
CA VAL A 48 7.51 6.82 12.29
C VAL A 48 8.48 7.41 11.26
N LEU A 49 8.92 6.62 10.28
CA LEU A 49 9.80 7.09 9.22
C LEU A 49 9.16 8.27 8.46
N ALA A 50 7.90 8.13 8.02
CA ALA A 50 7.19 9.19 7.31
C ALA A 50 7.06 10.49 8.14
N ILE A 51 6.77 10.38 9.44
CA ILE A 51 6.69 11.53 10.35
C ILE A 51 8.06 12.18 10.53
N THR A 52 9.11 11.38 10.75
CA THR A 52 10.48 11.89 10.94
C THR A 52 11.03 12.57 9.70
N LEU A 53 10.63 12.12 8.51
CA LEU A 53 11.05 12.70 7.24
C LEU A 53 10.17 13.89 6.81
N LEU A 54 9.00 14.11 7.42
CA LEU A 54 8.10 15.18 7.03
C LEU A 54 8.75 16.59 7.06
N PRO A 55 9.55 16.97 8.08
CA PRO A 55 10.21 18.28 8.12
C PRO A 55 11.22 18.53 6.99
N LEU A 56 11.69 17.49 6.28
CA LEU A 56 12.56 17.67 5.12
C LEU A 56 11.90 18.51 4.02
N ASN A 57 10.58 18.62 4.02
CA ASN A 57 9.86 19.50 3.09
C ASN A 57 10.20 20.99 3.26
N GLN A 58 10.73 21.41 4.42
CA GLN A 58 11.18 22.79 4.67
C GLN A 58 12.60 23.03 4.15
N MET A 59 13.39 21.97 4.00
CA MET A 59 14.80 22.06 3.59
C MET A 59 14.97 21.79 2.09
N LEU A 60 14.03 21.06 1.47
CA LEU A 60 14.07 20.71 0.06
C LEU A 60 13.21 21.68 -0.76
N PRO A 61 13.73 22.22 -1.89
CA PRO A 61 12.93 23.03 -2.79
C PRO A 61 11.68 22.27 -3.25
N VAL A 62 10.53 22.95 -3.24
CA VAL A 62 9.22 22.35 -3.58
C VAL A 62 9.23 21.71 -4.97
N PHE A 63 10.00 22.26 -5.91
CA PHE A 63 10.22 21.69 -7.23
C PHE A 63 10.67 20.21 -7.17
N TRP A 64 11.70 19.89 -6.37
CA TRP A 64 12.22 18.53 -6.26
C TRP A 64 11.25 17.58 -5.57
N LEU A 65 10.47 18.08 -4.62
CA LEU A 65 9.40 17.31 -3.99
C LEU A 65 8.30 16.96 -5.00
N ARG A 66 7.90 17.92 -5.85
CA ARG A 66 6.94 17.69 -6.95
C ARG A 66 7.49 16.68 -7.96
N VAL A 67 8.75 16.81 -8.38
CA VAL A 67 9.42 15.86 -9.29
C VAL A 67 9.43 14.44 -8.70
N LEU A 68 9.85 14.30 -7.44
CA LEU A 68 9.88 13.01 -6.76
C LEU A 68 8.48 12.40 -6.66
N ALA A 69 7.48 13.20 -6.26
CA ALA A 69 6.10 12.72 -6.16
C ALA A 69 5.53 12.30 -7.53
N ALA A 70 5.73 13.11 -8.57
CA ALA A 70 5.31 12.77 -9.94
C ALA A 70 5.97 11.49 -10.44
N PHE A 71 7.28 11.31 -10.18
CA PHE A 71 8.01 10.09 -10.49
C PHE A 71 7.43 8.87 -9.75
N LEU A 72 7.23 8.97 -8.44
CA LEU A 72 6.70 7.86 -7.63
C LEU A 72 5.29 7.46 -8.06
N LEU A 73 4.39 8.43 -8.26
CA LEU A 73 3.02 8.18 -8.73
C LEU A 73 3.02 7.53 -10.11
N THR A 74 3.85 8.02 -11.04
CA THR A 74 3.97 7.47 -12.40
C THR A 74 4.54 6.04 -12.37
N ALA A 75 5.64 5.83 -11.66
CA ALA A 75 6.31 4.53 -11.57
C ALA A 75 5.43 3.48 -10.91
N MET A 76 4.75 3.83 -9.82
CA MET A 76 3.82 2.97 -9.10
C MET A 76 2.58 2.67 -9.94
N GLY A 77 1.99 3.71 -10.55
CA GLY A 77 0.86 3.55 -11.46
C GLY A 77 1.17 2.62 -12.63
N LEU A 78 2.35 2.77 -13.24
CA LEU A 78 2.84 1.88 -14.29
C LEU A 78 3.07 0.45 -13.76
N HIS A 79 3.73 0.31 -12.61
CA HIS A 79 4.01 -0.99 -12.00
C HIS A 79 2.72 -1.79 -11.77
N TRP A 80 1.71 -1.17 -11.16
CA TRP A 80 0.43 -1.82 -10.89
C TRP A 80 -0.39 -2.06 -12.13
N THR A 81 -0.43 -1.12 -13.06
CA THR A 81 -1.15 -1.29 -14.32
C THR A 81 -0.58 -2.49 -15.08
N GLN A 82 0.74 -2.54 -15.27
CA GLN A 82 1.39 -3.66 -15.94
C GLN A 82 1.22 -4.98 -15.18
N LYS A 83 1.40 -4.99 -13.85
CA LYS A 83 1.22 -6.18 -13.00
C LYS A 83 -0.21 -6.71 -13.09
N SER A 84 -1.21 -5.83 -13.08
CA SER A 84 -2.61 -6.19 -13.11
C SER A 84 -3.05 -6.67 -14.50
N ILE A 85 -2.63 -6.00 -15.57
CA ILE A 85 -2.87 -6.45 -16.95
C ILE A 85 -2.26 -7.85 -17.18
N ARG A 86 -1.00 -8.08 -16.80
CA ARG A 86 -0.36 -9.41 -16.92
C ARG A 86 -1.14 -10.49 -16.18
N ARG A 87 -1.71 -10.19 -15.00
CA ARG A 87 -2.54 -11.14 -14.24
C ARG A 87 -3.88 -11.39 -14.90
N LEU A 88 -4.55 -10.36 -15.40
CA LEU A 88 -5.83 -10.49 -16.11
C LEU A 88 -5.68 -11.31 -17.40
N ILE A 89 -4.66 -11.03 -18.21
CA ILE A 89 -4.36 -11.78 -19.43
C ILE A 89 -4.06 -13.25 -19.12
N ALA A 90 -3.28 -13.51 -18.07
CA ALA A 90 -2.95 -14.88 -17.65
C ALA A 90 -4.09 -15.60 -16.92
N ASN A 91 -5.25 -14.95 -16.73
CA ASN A 91 -6.38 -15.41 -15.90
C ASN A 91 -5.93 -15.88 -14.49
N LYS A 92 -4.92 -15.21 -13.93
CA LYS A 92 -4.32 -15.51 -12.61
C LYS A 92 -4.97 -14.68 -11.52
N ARG A 93 -5.19 -15.29 -10.36
CA ARG A 93 -5.67 -14.61 -9.16
C ARG A 93 -4.49 -13.96 -8.41
N PRO A 94 -4.77 -13.07 -7.44
CA PRO A 94 -3.74 -12.56 -6.53
C PRO A 94 -2.97 -13.71 -5.88
N ARG A 95 -1.66 -13.53 -5.66
CA ARG A 95 -0.77 -14.61 -5.21
C ARG A 95 -1.22 -15.22 -3.88
N TRP A 96 -1.73 -14.40 -2.96
CA TRP A 96 -2.26 -14.86 -1.69
C TRP A 96 -3.54 -15.72 -1.86
N ALA A 97 -4.29 -15.56 -2.95
CA ALA A 97 -5.54 -16.29 -3.18
C ALA A 97 -5.28 -17.70 -3.71
N GLU A 98 -4.17 -17.85 -4.46
CA GLU A 98 -3.70 -19.13 -5.01
C GLU A 98 -2.79 -19.86 -4.02
N ASP A 99 -1.78 -19.18 -3.51
CA ASP A 99 -0.75 -19.77 -2.66
C ASP A 99 -0.12 -18.73 -1.72
N PRO A 100 -0.81 -18.41 -0.61
CA PRO A 100 -0.31 -17.42 0.32
C PRO A 100 0.92 -17.87 1.12
N LEU A 101 1.22 -19.18 1.14
CA LEU A 101 2.33 -19.77 1.89
C LEU A 101 3.40 -20.38 0.98
N GLY A 102 3.30 -20.23 -0.34
CA GLY A 102 4.18 -20.90 -1.30
C GLY A 102 5.67 -20.63 -1.14
N LYS A 103 6.00 -19.48 -0.56
CA LYS A 103 7.37 -19.11 -0.23
C LYS A 103 7.84 -19.63 1.13
N LEU A 104 6.89 -19.93 2.02
CA LEU A 104 7.16 -20.34 3.39
C LEU A 104 7.54 -21.82 3.48
N LYS A 105 7.22 -22.66 2.47
CA LYS A 105 7.48 -24.12 2.47
C LYS A 105 7.09 -24.80 3.79
N VAL A 106 6.10 -24.25 4.50
CA VAL A 106 5.63 -24.81 5.76
C VAL A 106 4.58 -25.85 5.42
N SER A 107 4.90 -27.12 5.68
CA SER A 107 3.93 -28.21 5.63
C SER A 107 2.90 -28.02 6.75
N PRO A 108 1.61 -28.22 6.49
CA PRO A 108 0.58 -28.15 7.52
C PRO A 108 0.59 -29.44 8.34
N THR A 109 1.64 -29.67 9.14
CA THR A 109 1.56 -30.66 10.21
C THR A 109 0.93 -29.98 11.42
N VAL A 110 -0.34 -30.30 11.63
CA VAL A 110 -1.27 -29.72 12.61
C VAL A 110 -0.80 -29.87 14.08
N GLU A 111 0.28 -30.62 14.33
CA GLU A 111 0.75 -30.96 15.69
C GLU A 111 1.95 -30.14 16.19
N ALA A 112 2.57 -29.29 15.36
CA ALA A 112 3.74 -28.50 15.78
C ALA A 112 3.41 -27.10 16.38
N ALA A 113 2.13 -26.76 16.52
CA ALA A 113 1.65 -25.40 16.79
C ALA A 113 1.84 -24.89 18.24
N VAL A 114 2.75 -25.47 19.04
CA VAL A 114 2.96 -25.05 20.43
C VAL A 114 4.34 -24.41 20.72
N GLN A 115 5.38 -24.53 19.90
CA GLN A 115 6.71 -24.11 20.38
C GLN A 115 7.49 -23.16 19.45
N ALA A 116 7.76 -21.98 20.00
CA ALA A 116 8.60 -20.87 19.54
C ALA A 116 8.08 -19.97 18.40
N PHE A 117 8.26 -18.66 18.61
CA PHE A 117 8.07 -17.63 17.59
C PHE A 117 9.03 -17.89 16.42
N SER A 118 8.54 -17.86 15.19
CA SER A 118 9.35 -18.05 13.98
C SER A 118 9.89 -16.72 13.44
N PRO A 119 11.19 -16.40 13.59
CA PRO A 119 11.76 -15.17 13.07
C PRO A 119 11.67 -15.08 11.55
N PHE A 120 11.72 -16.22 10.86
CA PHE A 120 11.62 -16.27 9.41
C PHE A 120 10.22 -15.85 8.92
N VAL A 121 9.15 -16.43 9.51
CA VAL A 121 7.77 -16.08 9.17
C VAL A 121 7.52 -14.60 9.46
N PHE A 122 8.00 -14.14 10.62
CA PHE A 122 7.94 -12.73 11.00
C PHE A 122 8.64 -11.83 9.98
N LEU A 123 9.89 -12.11 9.60
CA LEU A 123 10.64 -11.27 8.65
C LEU A 123 10.00 -11.23 7.26
N VAL A 124 9.48 -12.36 6.77
CA VAL A 124 8.76 -12.41 5.50
C VAL A 124 7.52 -11.52 5.54
N MET A 125 6.72 -11.63 6.62
CA MET A 125 5.53 -10.79 6.78
C MET A 125 5.89 -9.32 7.02
N ALA A 126 6.92 -9.03 7.82
CA ALA A 126 7.33 -7.68 8.17
C ALA A 126 7.81 -6.94 6.93
N LYS A 127 8.61 -7.60 6.07
CA LYS A 127 8.98 -7.07 4.77
C LYS A 127 7.75 -6.74 3.93
N SER A 128 6.77 -7.63 3.87
CA SER A 128 5.53 -7.38 3.13
C SER A 128 4.79 -6.17 3.71
N SER A 129 4.61 -6.13 5.03
CA SER A 129 3.93 -5.05 5.72
C SER A 129 4.62 -3.69 5.53
N VAL A 130 5.95 -3.65 5.54
CA VAL A 130 6.70 -2.40 5.31
C VAL A 130 6.49 -1.89 3.88
N VAL A 131 6.47 -2.79 2.89
CA VAL A 131 6.26 -2.41 1.49
C VAL A 131 4.86 -1.83 1.31
N GLU A 132 3.81 -2.52 1.75
CA GLU A 132 2.43 -2.03 1.60
C GLU A 132 2.19 -0.75 2.42
N ALA A 133 2.77 -0.63 3.63
CA ALA A 133 2.68 0.59 4.42
C ALA A 133 3.38 1.78 3.73
N ALA A 134 4.49 1.54 3.04
CA ALA A 134 5.17 2.57 2.26
C ALA A 134 4.31 3.00 1.06
N GLU A 135 3.61 2.07 0.42
CA GLU A 135 2.65 2.37 -0.65
C GLU A 135 1.48 3.24 -0.14
N ILE A 136 0.95 2.98 1.07
CA ILE A 136 -0.03 3.87 1.72
C ILE A 136 0.53 5.29 1.82
N VAL A 137 1.75 5.44 2.34
CA VAL A 137 2.42 6.75 2.50
C VAL A 137 2.56 7.48 1.17
N VAL A 138 2.98 6.79 0.10
CA VAL A 138 3.12 7.36 -1.25
C VAL A 138 1.77 7.88 -1.78
N VAL A 139 0.66 7.23 -1.45
CA VAL A 139 -0.68 7.67 -1.89
C VAL A 139 -1.22 8.82 -1.05
N VAL A 140 -1.07 8.76 0.28
CA VAL A 140 -1.76 9.71 1.18
C VAL A 140 -0.98 10.99 1.45
N LEU A 141 0.35 10.97 1.40
CA LEU A 141 1.17 12.17 1.59
C LEU A 141 0.87 13.27 0.54
N PRO A 142 0.80 12.96 -0.77
CA PRO A 142 0.47 13.98 -1.77
C PRO A 142 -0.90 14.60 -1.55
N ILE A 143 -1.89 13.82 -1.10
CA ILE A 143 -3.24 14.31 -0.80
C ILE A 143 -3.19 15.30 0.37
N GLY A 144 -2.50 14.94 1.45
CA GLY A 144 -2.33 15.82 2.62
C GLY A 144 -1.57 17.10 2.29
N ALA A 145 -0.50 16.99 1.51
CA ALA A 145 0.31 18.12 1.09
C ALA A 145 -0.46 19.08 0.16
N ALA A 146 -1.20 18.55 -0.83
CA ALA A 146 -1.92 19.36 -1.80
C ALA A 146 -3.15 20.07 -1.20
N THR A 147 -3.80 19.46 -0.20
CA THR A 147 -5.07 19.96 0.35
C THR A 147 -4.92 20.68 1.68
N ALA A 148 -3.75 20.56 2.34
CA ALA A 148 -3.51 20.95 3.73
C ALA A 148 -4.50 20.35 4.75
N ALA A 149 -5.34 19.39 4.35
CA ALA A 149 -6.42 18.82 5.15
C ALA A 149 -5.97 17.55 5.88
N TRP A 150 -4.84 17.60 6.60
CA TRP A 150 -4.21 16.45 7.25
C TRP A 150 -5.15 15.68 8.18
N ASN A 151 -6.03 16.37 8.92
CA ASN A 151 -7.02 15.72 9.77
C ASN A 151 -7.93 14.78 8.95
N GLN A 152 -8.44 15.23 7.80
CA GLN A 152 -9.29 14.41 6.94
C GLN A 152 -8.53 13.22 6.35
N VAL A 153 -7.27 13.44 5.96
CA VAL A 153 -6.41 12.38 5.43
C VAL A 153 -6.12 11.32 6.49
N LEU A 154 -5.75 11.72 7.70
CA LEU A 154 -5.48 10.79 8.81
C LEU A 154 -6.73 10.01 9.22
N TRP A 155 -7.90 10.66 9.27
CA TRP A 155 -9.16 9.96 9.49
C TRP A 155 -9.49 8.99 8.36
N GLY A 156 -9.20 9.35 7.11
CA GLY A 156 -9.34 8.47 5.95
C GLY A 156 -8.45 7.23 6.06
N VAL A 157 -7.18 7.41 6.43
CA VAL A 157 -6.23 6.31 6.68
C VAL A 157 -6.74 5.38 7.78
N ALA A 158 -7.10 5.94 8.93
CA ALA A 158 -7.61 5.17 10.07
C ALA A 158 -8.89 4.40 9.72
N ALA A 159 -9.82 5.04 9.00
CA ALA A 159 -11.04 4.41 8.52
C ALA A 159 -10.77 3.31 7.50
N GLY A 160 -9.80 3.51 6.59
CA GLY A 160 -9.41 2.51 5.58
C GLY A 160 -8.83 1.26 6.22
N ILE A 161 -7.89 1.41 7.15
CA ILE A 161 -7.32 0.32 7.95
C ILE A 161 -8.44 -0.41 8.70
N SER A 162 -9.27 0.34 9.44
CA SER A 162 -10.34 -0.24 10.26
C SER A 162 -11.38 -1.00 9.42
N ALA A 163 -11.80 -0.44 8.29
CA ALA A 163 -12.78 -1.05 7.40
C ALA A 163 -12.24 -2.35 6.79
N VAL A 164 -10.98 -2.36 6.35
CA VAL A 164 -10.35 -3.56 5.79
C VAL A 164 -10.10 -4.62 6.84
N THR A 165 -9.64 -4.24 8.05
CA THR A 165 -9.53 -5.17 9.18
C THR A 165 -10.88 -5.80 9.49
N ALA A 166 -11.93 -4.99 9.63
CA ALA A 166 -13.28 -5.48 9.86
C ALA A 166 -13.76 -6.39 8.71
N ALA A 167 -13.50 -6.03 7.46
CA ALA A 167 -13.84 -6.85 6.30
C ALA A 167 -13.08 -8.19 6.31
N ALA A 168 -11.79 -8.21 6.68
CA ALA A 168 -11.01 -9.44 6.78
C ALA A 168 -11.53 -10.38 7.88
N LEU A 169 -12.04 -9.81 8.98
CA LEU A 169 -12.69 -10.54 10.07
C LEU A 169 -14.10 -11.03 9.71
N VAL A 170 -14.91 -10.23 9.01
CA VAL A 170 -16.31 -10.60 8.70
C VAL A 170 -16.40 -11.51 7.47
N LEU A 171 -15.63 -11.20 6.41
CA LEU A 171 -15.70 -11.88 5.12
C LEU A 171 -14.81 -13.12 5.06
N HIS A 172 -14.48 -13.73 6.20
CA HIS A 172 -13.68 -14.97 6.29
C HIS A 172 -13.92 -15.92 5.10
N GLY A 173 -12.85 -16.36 4.43
CA GLY A 173 -12.92 -17.25 3.27
C GLY A 173 -13.51 -16.64 1.97
N ARG A 174 -14.35 -15.60 2.07
CA ARG A 174 -14.96 -14.87 0.93
C ARG A 174 -14.08 -13.76 0.39
N MET A 175 -12.96 -13.42 1.04
CA MET A 175 -12.00 -12.45 0.49
C MET A 175 -11.55 -12.80 -0.94
N LYS A 176 -11.56 -14.09 -1.31
CA LYS A 176 -11.27 -14.57 -2.69
C LYS A 176 -12.21 -14.00 -3.76
N SER A 177 -13.38 -13.48 -3.40
CA SER A 177 -14.33 -12.87 -4.34
C SER A 177 -14.09 -11.38 -4.58
N VAL A 178 -13.22 -10.73 -3.80
CA VAL A 178 -12.89 -9.31 -4.00
C VAL A 178 -12.09 -9.19 -5.30
N PRO A 179 -12.51 -8.33 -6.26
CA PRO A 179 -11.82 -8.17 -7.53
C PRO A 179 -10.57 -7.29 -7.40
N GLU A 180 -9.64 -7.69 -6.52
CA GLU A 180 -8.43 -6.93 -6.18
C GLU A 180 -7.63 -6.52 -7.42
N VAL A 181 -7.42 -7.45 -8.36
CA VAL A 181 -6.68 -7.17 -9.59
C VAL A 181 -7.33 -6.05 -10.39
N LYS A 182 -8.67 -5.97 -10.39
CA LYS A 182 -9.39 -4.88 -11.07
C LYS A 182 -9.31 -3.57 -10.29
N LEU A 183 -9.39 -3.61 -8.95
CA LEU A 183 -9.20 -2.41 -8.12
C LEU A 183 -7.78 -1.83 -8.29
N LYS A 184 -6.74 -2.66 -8.18
CA LYS A 184 -5.35 -2.23 -8.38
C LYS A 184 -5.08 -1.76 -9.80
N LEU A 185 -5.75 -2.33 -10.81
CA LEU A 185 -5.69 -1.79 -12.17
C LEU A 185 -6.32 -0.39 -12.24
N ALA A 186 -7.52 -0.21 -11.70
CA ALA A 186 -8.21 1.08 -11.74
C ALA A 186 -7.40 2.16 -11.01
N ILE A 187 -6.90 1.87 -9.82
CA ILE A 187 -6.07 2.81 -9.05
C ILE A 187 -4.72 3.02 -9.73
N GLY A 188 -4.10 1.96 -10.28
CA GLY A 188 -2.86 2.07 -11.04
C GLY A 188 -2.98 3.03 -12.23
N LEU A 189 -4.12 3.00 -12.94
CA LEU A 189 -4.42 3.94 -14.02
C LEU A 189 -4.61 5.37 -13.51
N VAL A 190 -5.30 5.56 -12.38
CA VAL A 190 -5.47 6.88 -11.75
C VAL A 190 -4.13 7.46 -11.30
N LEU A 191 -3.28 6.66 -10.64
CA LEU A 191 -1.95 7.08 -10.20
C LEU A 191 -1.06 7.44 -11.39
N LEU A 192 -1.10 6.63 -12.46
CA LEU A 192 -0.37 6.91 -13.69
C LEU A 192 -0.83 8.22 -14.33
N ALA A 193 -2.14 8.45 -14.42
CA ALA A 193 -2.69 9.69 -14.97
C ALA A 193 -2.32 10.91 -14.11
N LEU A 194 -2.42 10.82 -12.78
CA LEU A 194 -2.03 11.88 -11.87
C LEU A 194 -0.53 12.19 -11.97
N GLY A 195 0.32 11.16 -11.94
CA GLY A 195 1.77 11.31 -12.09
C GLY A 195 2.15 11.99 -13.40
N LEU A 196 1.54 11.57 -14.52
CA LEU A 196 1.76 12.21 -15.82
C LEU A 196 1.27 13.67 -15.86
N SER A 197 0.11 13.96 -15.25
CA SER A 197 -0.40 15.34 -15.19
C SER A 197 0.57 16.27 -14.45
N TRP A 198 1.14 15.82 -13.34
CA TRP A 198 2.14 16.59 -12.59
C TRP A 198 3.45 16.73 -13.35
N CYS A 199 3.88 15.72 -14.11
CA CYS A 199 5.04 15.86 -15.01
C CYS A 199 4.84 17.00 -16.03
N VAL A 200 3.62 17.15 -16.57
CA VAL A 200 3.28 18.24 -17.50
C VAL A 200 3.32 19.59 -16.79
N GLU A 201 2.68 19.71 -15.62
CA GLU A 201 2.71 20.95 -14.83
C GLU A 201 4.14 21.36 -14.44
N ILE A 202 4.97 20.41 -14.02
CA ILE A 202 6.37 20.66 -13.67
C ILE A 202 7.18 21.14 -14.89
N TYR A 203 6.91 20.57 -16.07
CA TYR A 203 7.55 21.02 -17.31
C TYR A 203 7.16 22.45 -17.66
N GLN A 204 5.89 22.82 -17.47
CA GLN A 204 5.38 24.18 -17.69
C GLN A 204 5.96 25.18 -16.68
N ASP A 205 6.10 24.78 -15.42
CA ASP A 205 6.66 25.61 -14.36
C ASP A 205 8.20 25.63 -14.37
N TYR A 206 8.86 25.03 -15.38
CA TYR A 206 10.31 24.91 -15.40
C TYR A 206 10.98 26.29 -15.56
N PRO A 207 11.82 26.73 -14.60
CA PRO A 207 12.34 28.09 -14.56
C PRO A 207 13.24 28.47 -15.74
N GLY A 208 13.69 27.50 -16.56
CA GLY A 208 14.46 27.75 -17.78
C GLY A 208 13.64 28.15 -19.02
N GLN A 209 12.30 28.30 -18.92
CA GLN A 209 11.46 28.69 -20.07
C GLN A 209 11.40 30.21 -20.35
N LEU A 210 11.97 31.06 -19.49
CA LEU A 210 11.90 32.52 -19.63
C LEU A 210 13.10 33.18 -20.35
N GLU A 211 14.01 32.40 -20.94
CA GLU A 211 15.22 32.92 -21.62
C GLU A 211 15.21 32.74 -23.16
N GLY A 212 14.05 32.43 -23.77
CA GLY A 212 13.91 32.20 -25.22
C GLY A 212 12.98 33.18 -25.91
#